data_AF-A0A1A0H7E3-F1
#
_entry.id   AF-A0A1A0H7E3-F1
#
_cell.length_a   1.000
_cell.length_b   1.000
_cell.length_c   1.000
_cell.angle_alpha   90.00
_cell.angle_beta   90.00
_cell.angle_gamma   90.00
#
_symmetry.space_group_name_H-M   'P 1'
#
loop_
_entity.id
_entity.type
_entity.pdbx_description
1 polymer ?
#
loop_
_entity_poly.entity_id
_entity_poly.type
_entity_poly.pdbx_seq_one_letter_code
_entity_poly.pdbx_strand_id
1 'polypeptide(L)'
;MSFSSIRLQQVKSDPNDHPLGTVDINKINTAAEPSGENSSPTQSSDDFLTTIFEHLEPYIDTYDVYKQLIDAGFTLSQSDEILNLVIVQLNSKLTKLLTIYSQLYELENERYLFESAQQELHVDITRNREQHINDAINQINALERDYGIISDELNNHFIQMKNDIQVAINDQKSENTLMSKKIMLRMQETNHKITTELNMAMRLEIESLRWHLSRWGLIAILISIITACAGFYAYRVHHQKQLTEKNEFVPLVIYEPSEFDEDDYHADLDPNAL
;
A
#
# COMPACT_ATOMS: atom_id res chain seq x y z
N MET A 1 23.29 -1.32 16.67
CA MET A 1 22.79 -0.15 17.43
C MET A 1 23.97 0.73 17.78
N SER A 2 24.07 1.91 17.16
CA SER A 2 24.66 3.15 17.71
C SER A 2 24.75 4.15 16.56
N PHE A 3 23.73 5.00 16.41
CA PHE A 3 23.84 6.20 15.58
C PHE A 3 24.03 7.38 16.53
N SER A 4 25.21 8.01 16.44
CA SER A 4 25.55 9.18 17.24
C SER A 4 24.77 10.39 16.76
N SER A 5 24.01 11.02 17.65
CA SER A 5 23.20 12.19 17.35
C SER A 5 24.07 13.37 16.89
N ILE A 6 23.87 13.83 15.65
CA ILE A 6 24.47 15.08 15.19
C ILE A 6 23.59 16.25 15.66
N ARG A 7 24.25 17.20 16.31
CA ARG A 7 23.66 18.33 17.03
C ARG A 7 23.32 19.46 16.06
N LEU A 8 22.04 19.81 15.93
CA LEU A 8 21.61 21.04 15.25
C LEU A 8 22.23 22.26 15.96
N GLN A 9 23.11 22.98 15.27
CA GLN A 9 23.67 24.23 15.75
C GLN A 9 22.93 25.39 15.07
N GLN A 10 22.15 26.14 15.86
CA GLN A 10 21.43 27.29 15.34
C GLN A 10 22.41 28.38 14.91
N VAL A 11 22.29 28.83 13.66
CA VAL A 11 22.90 30.06 13.19
C VAL A 11 21.99 31.23 13.60
N LYS A 12 22.62 32.22 14.22
CA LYS A 12 22.00 33.41 14.80
C LYS A 12 21.45 34.32 13.68
N SER A 13 20.18 34.71 13.81
CA SER A 13 19.57 35.76 12.99
C SER A 13 20.03 37.15 13.46
N ASP A 14 20.38 38.02 12.50
CA ASP A 14 20.46 39.47 12.70
C ASP A 14 19.26 40.14 12.01
N PRO A 15 18.63 41.17 12.60
CA PRO A 15 17.32 41.64 12.16
C PRO A 15 17.43 42.87 11.24
N ASN A 16 17.24 42.69 9.93
CA ASN A 16 16.95 43.78 8.99
C ASN A 16 16.23 43.26 7.72
N ASP A 17 15.06 42.66 7.90
CA ASP A 17 14.13 42.39 6.80
C ASP A 17 12.94 43.36 6.85
N HIS A 18 12.79 44.15 5.79
CA HIS A 18 11.56 44.86 5.43
C HIS A 18 10.91 44.07 4.26
N PRO A 19 9.58 44.00 4.11
CA PRO A 19 8.92 42.77 3.69
C PRO A 19 9.03 42.55 2.19
N LEU A 20 9.24 41.28 1.81
CA LEU A 20 9.03 40.81 0.45
C LEU A 20 7.55 40.94 0.07
N GLY A 21 7.23 42.01 -0.65
CA GLY A 21 5.97 42.16 -1.34
C GLY A 21 5.87 41.16 -2.50
N THR A 22 4.77 40.44 -2.56
CA THR A 22 4.40 39.57 -3.68
C THR A 22 4.27 40.39 -4.97
N VAL A 23 4.94 39.98 -6.06
CA VAL A 23 4.79 40.60 -7.39
C VAL A 23 4.48 39.52 -8.43
N ASP A 24 3.45 39.76 -9.22
CA ASP A 24 2.89 38.81 -10.19
C ASP A 24 3.85 38.46 -11.34
N ILE A 25 4.10 37.15 -11.52
CA ILE A 25 4.87 36.60 -12.64
C ILE A 25 3.97 36.52 -13.90
N ASN A 26 3.48 37.66 -14.39
CA ASN A 26 2.75 37.70 -15.67
C ASN A 26 2.66 39.09 -16.33
N LYS A 27 3.71 39.92 -16.21
CA LYS A 27 3.73 41.25 -16.83
C LYS A 27 5.12 41.77 -17.25
N ILE A 28 5.94 40.92 -17.87
CA ILE A 28 7.18 41.32 -18.55
C ILE A 28 7.21 40.73 -19.97
N ASN A 29 6.40 41.32 -20.84
CA ASN A 29 6.57 41.28 -22.30
C ASN A 29 6.08 42.63 -22.83
N THR A 30 6.83 43.22 -23.76
CA THR A 30 6.70 44.60 -24.32
C THR A 30 7.49 45.68 -23.57
N ALA A 31 8.29 46.41 -24.35
CA ALA A 31 8.99 47.68 -24.05
C ALA A 31 10.17 47.68 -23.05
N ALA A 32 11.35 47.28 -23.54
CA ALA A 32 12.62 47.96 -23.26
C ALA A 32 13.65 47.60 -24.35
N GLU A 33 13.96 48.55 -25.23
CA GLU A 33 15.10 48.42 -26.15
C GLU A 33 16.41 48.69 -25.38
N PRO A 34 17.40 47.80 -25.45
CA PRO A 34 18.80 48.20 -25.30
C PRO A 34 19.27 48.67 -26.69
N SER A 35 19.12 49.96 -26.97
CA SER A 35 19.74 50.62 -28.12
C SER A 35 21.26 50.65 -27.94
N GLY A 36 21.91 49.51 -28.18
CA GLY A 36 23.35 49.40 -28.34
C GLY A 36 23.73 49.86 -29.74
N GLU A 37 24.05 51.14 -29.89
CA GLU A 37 24.72 51.66 -31.09
C GLU A 37 26.10 51.03 -31.22
N ASN A 38 26.18 49.86 -31.86
CA ASN A 38 27.33 49.52 -32.68
C ASN A 38 26.84 49.60 -34.12
N SER A 39 26.98 50.80 -34.68
CA SER A 39 26.77 51.07 -36.10
C SER A 39 27.52 50.03 -36.92
N SER A 40 26.78 49.15 -37.60
CA SER A 40 27.36 48.39 -38.71
C SER A 40 27.89 49.41 -39.71
N PRO A 41 29.21 49.43 -40.02
CA PRO A 41 29.64 50.04 -41.25
C PRO A 41 29.21 49.09 -42.36
N THR A 42 27.94 49.16 -42.76
CA THR A 42 27.55 48.87 -44.14
C THR A 42 28.07 50.02 -45.01
N GLN A 43 29.38 50.25 -44.95
CA GLN A 43 30.10 50.91 -46.00
C GLN A 43 30.21 49.85 -47.09
N SER A 44 29.63 50.15 -48.25
CA SER A 44 29.99 49.48 -49.49
C SER A 44 31.52 49.43 -49.57
N SER A 45 32.07 48.23 -49.76
CA SER A 45 33.50 47.99 -50.03
C SER A 45 34.07 49.01 -51.02
N ASP A 46 33.24 49.34 -52.00
CA ASP A 46 33.49 50.22 -53.12
C ASP A 46 33.78 51.68 -52.65
N ASP A 47 33.06 52.20 -51.66
CA ASP A 47 33.26 53.57 -51.14
C ASP A 47 34.57 53.69 -50.33
N PHE A 48 34.91 52.68 -49.52
CA PHE A 48 36.16 52.70 -48.76
C PHE A 48 37.38 52.58 -49.68
N LEU A 49 37.31 51.72 -50.71
CA LEU A 49 38.38 51.63 -51.70
C LEU A 49 38.53 52.94 -52.49
N THR A 50 37.44 53.56 -52.94
CA THR A 50 37.52 54.83 -53.69
C THR A 50 38.11 55.98 -52.86
N THR A 51 37.72 56.12 -51.59
CA THR A 51 38.16 57.24 -50.73
C THR A 51 39.64 57.20 -50.34
N ILE A 52 40.26 56.00 -50.29
CA ILE A 52 41.72 55.85 -50.07
C ILE A 52 42.55 56.42 -51.24
N PHE A 53 42.06 56.33 -52.49
CA PHE A 53 42.81 56.80 -53.66
C PHE A 53 42.61 58.28 -53.99
N GLU A 54 41.54 58.92 -53.50
CA GLU A 54 41.28 60.35 -53.74
C GLU A 54 42.24 61.29 -52.98
N HIS A 55 42.96 60.77 -51.98
CA HIS A 55 43.94 61.52 -51.19
C HIS A 55 45.41 61.18 -51.50
N LEU A 56 45.67 60.44 -52.59
CA LEU A 56 47.00 59.95 -52.93
C LEU A 56 47.73 60.92 -53.85
N GLU A 57 48.87 61.46 -53.40
CA GLU A 57 49.78 62.25 -54.23
C GLU A 57 50.22 61.45 -55.48
N PRO A 58 50.57 62.11 -56.61
CA PRO A 58 51.04 61.43 -57.80
C PRO A 58 52.21 60.49 -57.50
N TYR A 59 51.99 59.18 -57.66
CA TYR A 59 52.95 58.11 -57.30
C TYR A 59 54.32 58.22 -57.97
N ILE A 60 54.46 59.01 -59.03
CA ILE A 60 55.72 59.31 -59.70
C ILE A 60 55.68 60.74 -60.27
N ASP A 61 56.68 61.55 -59.94
CA ASP A 61 56.92 62.81 -60.66
C ASP A 61 57.61 62.48 -62.00
N THR A 62 56.77 62.38 -63.03
CA THR A 62 57.16 62.13 -64.42
C THR A 62 58.18 63.15 -64.94
N TYR A 63 58.16 64.40 -64.44
CA TYR A 63 59.07 65.46 -64.88
C TYR A 63 60.43 65.38 -64.18
N ASP A 64 60.47 65.14 -62.87
CA ASP A 64 61.74 64.99 -62.14
C ASP A 64 62.50 63.74 -62.60
N VAL A 65 61.81 62.60 -62.78
CA VAL A 65 62.41 61.39 -63.34
C VAL A 65 62.95 61.63 -64.75
N TYR A 66 62.20 62.32 -65.62
CA TYR A 66 62.68 62.70 -66.95
C TYR A 66 63.94 63.58 -66.90
N LYS A 67 64.04 64.50 -65.93
CA LYS A 67 65.24 65.34 -65.72
C LYS A 67 66.43 64.51 -65.26
N GLN A 68 66.25 63.59 -64.33
CA GLN A 68 67.32 62.70 -63.86
C GLN A 68 67.86 61.80 -64.97
N LEU A 69 67.01 61.32 -65.90
CA LEU A 69 67.48 60.57 -67.07
C LEU A 69 68.29 61.44 -68.06
N ILE A 70 67.89 62.69 -68.27
CA ILE A 70 68.67 63.62 -69.12
C ILE A 70 70.04 63.94 -68.50
N ASP A 71 70.10 64.19 -67.19
CA ASP A 71 71.34 64.48 -66.47
C ASP A 71 72.30 63.26 -66.44
N ALA A 72 71.73 62.05 -66.39
CA ALA A 72 72.47 60.79 -66.58
C ALA A 72 72.97 60.52 -68.01
N GLY A 73 72.70 61.43 -68.97
CA GLY A 73 73.23 61.37 -70.33
C GLY A 73 72.40 60.58 -71.34
N PHE A 74 71.16 60.21 -71.02
CA PHE A 74 70.25 59.58 -72.00
C PHE A 74 69.70 60.60 -73.00
N THR A 75 69.49 60.16 -74.25
CA THR A 75 68.85 61.04 -75.26
C THR A 75 67.37 61.26 -74.95
N LEU A 76 66.80 62.39 -75.38
CA LEU A 76 65.41 62.74 -75.07
C LEU A 76 64.41 61.63 -75.46
N SER A 77 64.64 60.94 -76.59
CA SER A 77 63.80 59.83 -77.06
C SER A 77 63.94 58.58 -76.20
N GLN A 78 65.15 58.26 -75.73
CA GLN A 78 65.39 57.12 -74.85
C GLN A 78 64.81 57.39 -73.45
N SER A 79 64.93 58.62 -72.95
CA SER A 79 64.37 59.02 -71.66
C SER A 79 62.85 58.90 -71.65
N ASP A 80 62.17 59.34 -72.72
CA ASP A 80 60.72 59.22 -72.87
C ASP A 80 60.27 57.74 -72.98
N GLU A 81 61.00 56.91 -73.72
CA GLU A 81 60.65 55.50 -73.87
C GLU A 81 60.89 54.67 -72.60
N ILE A 82 61.97 54.94 -71.86
CA ILE A 82 62.21 54.35 -70.52
C ILE A 82 61.13 54.80 -69.54
N LEU A 83 60.75 56.08 -69.56
CA LEU A 83 59.71 56.63 -68.68
C LEU A 83 58.35 55.99 -68.94
N ASN A 84 57.95 55.85 -70.21
CA ASN A 84 56.75 55.12 -70.60
C ASN A 84 56.79 53.65 -70.14
N LEU A 85 57.94 52.97 -70.29
CA LEU A 85 58.11 51.58 -69.84
C LEU A 85 58.02 51.46 -68.31
N VAL A 86 58.58 52.40 -67.55
CA VAL A 86 58.45 52.47 -66.09
C VAL A 86 57.00 52.70 -65.69
N ILE A 87 56.27 53.61 -66.35
CA ILE A 87 54.85 53.88 -66.09
C ILE A 87 53.99 52.63 -66.34
N VAL A 88 54.21 51.90 -67.44
CA VAL A 88 53.49 50.66 -67.74
C VAL A 88 53.82 49.55 -66.72
N GLN A 89 55.10 49.38 -66.37
CA GLN A 89 55.57 48.42 -65.38
C GLN A 89 54.99 48.71 -63.97
N LEU A 90 54.93 49.99 -63.59
CA LEU A 90 54.39 50.46 -62.31
C LEU A 90 52.89 50.23 -62.24
N ASN A 91 52.13 50.67 -63.25
CA ASN A 91 50.67 50.43 -63.32
C ASN A 91 50.34 48.94 -63.26
N SER A 92 51.06 48.08 -64.00
CA SER A 92 50.84 46.62 -63.95
C SER A 92 51.06 46.02 -62.55
N LYS A 93 52.03 46.54 -61.79
CA LYS A 93 52.30 46.11 -60.40
C LYS A 93 51.29 46.68 -59.41
N LEU A 94 50.90 47.95 -59.57
CA LEU A 94 49.92 48.63 -58.73
C LEU A 94 48.54 47.95 -58.83
N THR A 95 48.06 47.65 -60.04
CA THR A 95 46.79 46.94 -60.25
C THR A 95 46.79 45.58 -59.54
N LYS A 96 47.89 44.82 -59.63
CA LYS A 96 48.03 43.52 -58.94
C LYS A 96 48.05 43.67 -57.42
N LEU A 97 48.73 44.69 -56.90
CA LEU A 97 48.79 44.97 -55.46
C LEU A 97 47.41 45.35 -54.92
N LEU A 98 46.66 46.17 -55.66
CA LEU A 98 45.28 46.56 -55.32
C LEU A 98 44.37 45.33 -55.21
N THR A 99 44.39 44.42 -56.19
CA THR A 99 43.56 43.21 -56.16
C THR A 99 43.90 42.33 -54.94
N ILE A 100 45.19 42.16 -54.63
CA ILE A 100 45.63 41.39 -53.46
C ILE A 100 45.21 42.05 -52.14
N TYR A 101 45.29 43.38 -52.05
CA TYR A 101 44.92 44.10 -50.83
C TYR A 101 43.40 44.12 -50.61
N SER A 102 42.60 44.28 -51.66
CA SER A 102 41.12 44.14 -51.59
C SER A 102 40.73 42.76 -51.08
N GLN A 103 41.30 41.70 -51.67
CA GLN A 103 41.05 40.32 -51.26
C GLN A 103 41.48 40.05 -49.82
N LEU A 104 42.58 40.64 -49.35
CA LEU A 104 43.02 40.51 -47.96
C LEU A 104 42.06 41.19 -46.99
N TYR A 105 41.53 42.37 -47.34
CA TYR A 105 40.56 43.11 -46.53
C TYR A 105 39.19 42.39 -46.50
N GLU A 106 38.72 41.90 -47.64
CA GLU A 106 37.51 41.07 -47.74
C GLU A 106 37.62 39.80 -46.87
N LEU A 107 38.73 39.06 -47.00
CA LEU A 107 39.01 37.86 -46.19
C LEU A 107 39.06 38.17 -44.68
N GLU A 108 39.63 39.30 -44.29
CA GLU A 108 39.71 39.73 -42.90
C GLU A 108 38.31 40.08 -42.34
N ASN A 109 37.48 40.77 -43.11
CA ASN A 109 36.09 41.06 -42.74
C ASN A 109 35.24 39.77 -42.64
N GLU A 110 35.37 38.85 -43.60
CA GLU A 110 34.72 37.53 -43.54
C GLU A 110 35.18 36.73 -42.32
N ARG A 111 36.48 36.80 -41.96
CA ARG A 111 37.02 36.17 -40.76
C ARG A 111 36.38 36.72 -39.49
N TYR A 112 36.25 38.04 -39.35
CA TYR A 112 35.60 38.64 -38.19
C TYR A 112 34.12 38.23 -38.08
N LEU A 113 33.39 38.20 -39.21
CA LEU A 113 32.00 37.76 -39.22
C LEU A 113 31.87 36.27 -38.82
N PHE A 114 32.77 35.42 -39.31
CA PHE A 114 32.80 34.00 -38.96
C PHE A 114 33.17 33.77 -37.48
N GLU A 115 34.15 34.50 -36.95
CA GLU A 115 34.53 34.44 -35.53
C GLU A 115 33.37 34.88 -34.62
N SER A 116 32.66 35.95 -34.98
CA SER A 116 31.46 36.39 -34.26
C SER A 116 30.36 35.34 -34.28
N ALA A 117 30.06 34.75 -35.44
CA ALA A 117 29.04 33.72 -35.58
C ALA A 117 29.43 32.41 -34.84
N GLN A 118 30.71 32.06 -34.83
CA GLN A 118 31.24 30.94 -34.04
C GLN A 118 31.09 31.20 -32.54
N GLN A 119 31.36 32.42 -32.07
CA GLN A 119 31.24 32.78 -30.67
C GLN A 119 29.77 32.81 -30.22
N GLU A 120 28.86 33.33 -31.05
CA GLU A 120 27.41 33.27 -30.84
C GLU A 120 26.93 31.82 -30.73
N LEU A 121 27.29 30.97 -31.70
CA LEU A 121 26.94 29.54 -31.69
C LEU A 121 27.52 28.81 -30.47
N HIS A 122 28.73 29.15 -30.03
CA HIS A 122 29.33 28.56 -28.84
C HIS A 122 28.57 28.96 -27.56
N VAL A 123 28.18 30.24 -27.44
CA VAL A 123 27.34 30.72 -26.33
C VAL A 123 25.98 30.04 -26.33
N ASP A 124 25.32 29.92 -27.49
CA ASP A 124 24.02 29.26 -27.60
C ASP A 124 24.08 27.76 -27.28
N ILE A 125 25.08 27.04 -27.76
CA ILE A 125 25.31 25.63 -27.39
C ILE A 125 25.56 25.50 -25.89
N THR A 126 26.35 26.40 -25.30
CA THR A 126 26.66 26.37 -23.86
C THR A 126 25.40 26.63 -23.03
N ARG A 127 24.66 27.69 -23.37
CA ARG A 127 23.38 28.05 -22.74
C ARG A 127 22.33 26.95 -22.87
N ASN A 128 22.19 26.34 -24.04
CA ASN A 128 21.26 25.24 -24.28
C ASN A 128 21.64 24.00 -23.43
N ARG A 129 22.94 23.65 -23.36
CA ARG A 129 23.42 22.56 -22.50
C ARG A 129 23.19 22.85 -21.02
N GLU A 130 23.48 24.06 -20.55
CA GLU A 130 23.22 24.48 -19.18
C GLU A 130 21.72 24.43 -18.85
N GLN A 131 20.85 24.90 -19.76
CA GLN A 131 19.40 24.79 -19.60
C GLN A 131 18.97 23.32 -19.47
N HIS A 132 19.39 22.44 -20.38
CA HIS A 132 19.05 21.01 -20.31
C HIS A 132 19.58 20.32 -19.04
N ILE A 133 20.78 20.70 -18.55
CA ILE A 133 21.33 20.18 -17.30
C ILE A 133 20.50 20.67 -16.11
N ASN A 134 20.13 21.95 -16.06
CA ASN A 134 19.29 22.50 -15.00
C ASN A 134 17.88 21.87 -15.01
N ASP A 135 17.27 21.68 -16.18
CA ASP A 135 15.98 21.01 -16.33
C ASP A 135 16.06 19.54 -15.86
N ALA A 136 17.14 18.82 -16.18
CA ALA A 136 17.36 17.45 -15.72
C ALA A 136 17.56 17.39 -14.18
N ILE A 137 18.33 18.32 -13.60
CA ILE A 137 18.51 18.43 -12.14
C ILE A 137 17.17 18.71 -11.45
N ASN A 138 16.36 19.63 -12.01
CA ASN A 138 15.03 19.93 -11.48
C ASN A 138 14.10 18.72 -11.52
N GLN A 139 14.12 17.92 -12.60
CA GLN A 139 13.36 16.68 -12.72
C GLN A 139 13.82 15.61 -11.71
N ILE A 140 15.14 15.46 -11.51
CA ILE A 140 15.71 14.54 -10.52
C ILE A 140 15.29 14.95 -9.10
N ASN A 141 15.41 16.24 -8.75
CA ASN A 141 15.00 16.75 -7.44
C ASN A 141 13.48 16.58 -7.19
N ALA A 142 12.66 16.77 -8.22
CA ALA A 142 11.22 16.53 -8.14
C ALA A 142 10.92 15.04 -7.90
N LEU A 143 11.58 14.14 -8.63
CA LEU A 143 11.45 12.70 -8.48
C LEU A 143 11.93 12.20 -7.11
N GLU A 144 13.03 12.73 -6.58
CA GLU A 144 13.53 12.40 -5.24
C GLU A 144 12.54 12.85 -4.15
N ARG A 145 11.96 14.05 -4.28
CA ARG A 145 10.90 14.55 -3.38
C ARG A 145 9.66 13.65 -3.44
N ASP A 146 9.19 13.30 -4.63
CA ASP A 146 8.01 12.45 -4.81
C ASP A 146 8.26 11.01 -4.31
N TYR A 147 9.45 10.46 -4.54
CA TYR A 147 9.88 9.19 -3.96
C TYR A 147 9.90 9.22 -2.42
N GLY A 148 10.42 10.29 -1.82
CA GLY A 148 10.42 10.49 -0.37
C GLY A 148 8.99 10.49 0.20
N ILE A 149 8.08 11.26 -0.42
CA ILE A 149 6.67 11.31 -0.02
C ILE A 149 6.01 9.92 -0.11
N ILE A 150 6.20 9.20 -1.22
CA ILE A 150 5.64 7.86 -1.42
C ILE A 150 6.22 6.86 -0.40
N SER A 151 7.51 6.96 -0.09
CA SER A 151 8.18 6.12 0.91
C SER A 151 7.60 6.37 2.32
N ASP A 152 7.41 7.63 2.70
CA ASP A 152 6.86 8.01 4.00
C ASP A 152 5.37 7.63 4.12
N GLU A 153 4.58 7.82 3.05
CA GLU A 153 3.18 7.38 2.99
C GLU A 153 3.07 5.86 3.10
N LEU A 154 3.88 5.11 2.34
CA LEU A 154 3.90 3.65 2.39
C LEU A 154 4.32 3.13 3.77
N ASN A 155 5.30 3.76 4.41
CA ASN A 155 5.71 3.42 5.78
C ASN A 155 4.61 3.74 6.80
N ASN A 156 3.91 4.87 6.65
CA ASN A 156 2.76 5.21 7.48
C ASN A 156 1.62 4.18 7.31
N HIS A 157 1.25 3.84 6.07
CA HIS A 157 0.24 2.81 5.78
C HIS A 157 0.66 1.43 6.31
N PHE A 158 1.95 1.08 6.26
CA PHE A 158 2.47 -0.15 6.86
C PHE A 158 2.35 -0.14 8.39
N ILE A 159 2.69 0.96 9.05
CA ILE A 159 2.54 1.13 10.50
C ILE A 159 1.07 1.08 10.92
N GLN A 160 0.19 1.75 10.17
CA GLN A 160 -1.25 1.74 10.38
C GLN A 160 -1.82 0.32 10.22
N MET A 161 -1.58 -0.34 9.09
CA MET A 161 -2.03 -1.72 8.85
C MET A 161 -1.50 -2.68 9.92
N LYS A 162 -0.26 -2.51 10.38
CA LYS A 162 0.31 -3.29 11.48
C LYS A 162 -0.39 -3.02 12.82
N ASN A 163 -0.87 -1.80 13.06
CA ASN A 163 -1.68 -1.46 14.24
C ASN A 163 -3.07 -2.12 14.12
N ASP A 164 -3.75 -1.92 13.00
CA ASP A 164 -5.09 -2.44 12.73
C ASP A 164 -5.13 -3.99 12.84
N ILE A 165 -4.10 -4.68 12.33
CA ILE A 165 -3.94 -6.14 12.49
C ILE A 165 -3.76 -6.52 13.96
N GLN A 166 -2.97 -5.79 14.75
CA GLN A 166 -2.82 -6.07 16.18
C GLN A 166 -4.12 -5.82 16.96
N VAL A 167 -4.87 -4.78 16.62
CA VAL A 167 -6.18 -4.48 17.19
C VAL A 167 -7.16 -5.62 16.86
N ALA A 168 -7.26 -6.02 15.59
CA ALA A 168 -8.14 -7.11 15.15
C ALA A 168 -7.79 -8.46 15.81
N ILE A 169 -6.49 -8.80 15.94
CA ILE A 169 -6.04 -10.01 16.64
C ILE A 169 -6.40 -9.94 18.14
N ASN A 170 -6.24 -8.77 18.77
CA ASN A 170 -6.58 -8.60 20.18
C ASN A 170 -8.09 -8.67 20.41
N ASP A 171 -8.90 -8.09 19.51
CA ASP A 171 -10.35 -8.16 19.57
C ASP A 171 -10.84 -9.59 19.37
N GLN A 172 -10.37 -10.30 18.34
CA GLN A 172 -10.68 -11.73 18.13
C GLN A 172 -10.29 -12.59 19.34
N LYS A 173 -9.15 -12.30 19.98
CA LYS A 173 -8.72 -12.98 21.22
C LYS A 173 -9.63 -12.64 22.40
N SER A 174 -10.07 -11.39 22.52
CA SER A 174 -11.02 -10.91 23.53
C SER A 174 -12.39 -11.57 23.35
N GLU A 175 -12.94 -11.55 22.14
CA GLU A 175 -14.19 -12.22 21.76
C GLU A 175 -14.15 -13.72 22.04
N ASN A 176 -13.09 -14.41 21.63
CA ASN A 176 -12.92 -15.85 21.89
C ASN A 176 -12.85 -16.13 23.40
N THR A 177 -12.13 -15.30 24.16
CA THR A 177 -12.09 -15.38 25.63
C THR A 177 -13.46 -15.14 26.25
N LEU A 178 -14.24 -14.18 25.76
CA LEU A 178 -15.60 -13.89 26.20
C LEU A 178 -16.53 -15.06 25.87
N MET A 179 -16.46 -15.61 24.67
CA MET A 179 -17.25 -16.76 24.23
C MET A 179 -16.95 -18.00 25.07
N SER A 180 -15.67 -18.27 25.34
CA SER A 180 -15.24 -19.34 26.26
C SER A 180 -15.79 -19.15 27.67
N LYS A 181 -15.69 -17.92 28.24
CA LYS A 181 -16.32 -17.58 29.53
C LYS A 181 -17.84 -17.76 29.51
N LYS A 182 -18.53 -17.39 28.41
CA LYS A 182 -19.98 -17.55 28.23
C LYS A 182 -20.39 -19.03 28.20
N ILE A 183 -19.60 -19.89 27.56
CA ILE A 183 -19.78 -21.34 27.57
C ILE A 183 -19.58 -21.90 28.99
N MET A 184 -18.51 -21.48 29.68
CA MET A 184 -18.24 -21.90 31.06
C MET A 184 -19.37 -21.50 32.02
N LEU A 185 -19.89 -20.27 31.92
CA LEU A 185 -21.01 -19.81 32.73
C LEU A 185 -22.29 -20.63 32.47
N ARG A 186 -22.61 -20.91 31.20
CA ARG A 186 -23.75 -21.78 30.86
C ARG A 186 -23.56 -23.23 31.32
N MET A 187 -22.33 -23.74 31.30
CA MET A 187 -22.01 -25.06 31.84
C MET A 187 -22.20 -25.09 33.35
N GLN A 188 -21.76 -24.05 34.07
CA GLN A 188 -21.98 -23.91 35.51
C GLN A 188 -23.47 -23.77 35.86
N GLU A 189 -24.22 -22.94 35.12
CA GLU A 189 -25.67 -22.78 35.28
C GLU A 189 -26.41 -24.10 35.03
N THR A 190 -26.07 -24.82 33.96
CA THR A 190 -26.64 -26.13 33.62
C THR A 190 -26.30 -27.17 34.69
N ASN A 191 -25.06 -27.22 35.16
CA ASN A 191 -24.63 -28.12 36.23
C ASN A 191 -25.34 -27.83 37.57
N HIS A 192 -25.47 -26.55 37.92
CA HIS A 192 -26.23 -26.13 39.09
C HIS A 192 -27.70 -26.53 38.95
N LYS A 193 -28.32 -26.28 37.78
CA LYS A 193 -29.69 -26.68 37.50
C LYS A 193 -29.88 -28.19 37.63
N ILE A 194 -29.04 -29.01 36.98
CA ILE A 194 -29.07 -30.47 37.10
C ILE A 194 -28.94 -30.90 38.56
N THR A 195 -28.00 -30.31 39.31
CA THR A 195 -27.79 -30.64 40.73
C THR A 195 -29.02 -30.28 41.58
N THR A 196 -29.64 -29.12 41.37
CA THR A 196 -30.83 -28.69 42.12
C THR A 196 -32.07 -29.50 41.75
N GLU A 197 -32.29 -29.78 40.46
CA GLU A 197 -33.40 -30.60 39.97
C GLU A 197 -33.26 -32.05 40.48
N LEU A 198 -32.05 -32.62 40.45
CA LEU A 198 -31.78 -33.97 40.97
C LEU A 198 -31.93 -34.05 42.50
N ASN A 199 -31.44 -33.04 43.25
CA ASN A 199 -31.62 -32.99 44.69
C ASN A 199 -33.11 -32.85 45.06
N MET A 200 -33.85 -32.00 44.34
CA MET A 200 -35.28 -31.82 44.52
C MET A 200 -36.07 -33.09 44.16
N ALA A 201 -35.73 -33.76 43.05
CA ALA A 201 -36.35 -35.01 42.63
C ALA A 201 -36.10 -36.13 43.67
N MET A 202 -34.86 -36.29 44.14
CA MET A 202 -34.52 -37.25 45.20
C MET A 202 -35.26 -36.94 46.51
N ARG A 203 -35.34 -35.67 46.90
CA ARG A 203 -36.08 -35.25 48.09
C ARG A 203 -37.59 -35.47 47.94
N LEU A 204 -38.15 -35.27 46.75
CA LEU A 204 -39.55 -35.55 46.42
C LEU A 204 -39.83 -37.06 46.43
N GLU A 205 -38.92 -37.89 45.92
CA GLU A 205 -39.05 -39.35 45.94
C GLU A 205 -38.98 -39.91 47.37
N ILE A 206 -38.06 -39.42 48.20
CA ILE A 206 -38.00 -39.75 49.64
C ILE A 206 -39.31 -39.35 50.34
N GLU A 207 -39.82 -38.16 50.05
CA GLU A 207 -41.07 -37.69 50.64
C GLU A 207 -42.27 -38.51 50.16
N SER A 208 -42.37 -38.82 48.86
CA SER A 208 -43.42 -39.70 48.33
C SER A 208 -43.35 -41.09 48.96
N LEU A 209 -42.15 -41.67 49.13
CA LEU A 209 -41.95 -42.94 49.80
C LEU A 209 -42.41 -42.89 51.28
N ARG A 210 -42.20 -41.77 51.98
CA ARG A 210 -42.74 -41.55 53.35
C ARG A 210 -44.27 -41.47 53.36
N TRP A 211 -44.89 -40.83 52.37
CA TRP A 211 -46.36 -40.82 52.20
C TRP A 211 -46.93 -42.19 51.86
N HIS A 212 -46.26 -42.98 51.03
CA HIS A 212 -46.65 -44.37 50.74
C HIS A 212 -46.48 -45.27 51.97
N LEU A 213 -45.31 -45.24 52.61
CA LEU A 213 -44.99 -46.08 53.77
C LEU A 213 -45.91 -45.81 54.97
N SER A 214 -46.25 -44.56 55.25
CA SER A 214 -47.19 -44.22 56.34
C SER A 214 -48.61 -44.74 56.06
N ARG A 215 -49.12 -44.55 54.83
CA ARG A 215 -50.46 -45.02 54.43
C ARG A 215 -50.54 -46.55 54.41
N TRP A 216 -49.56 -47.22 53.81
CA TRP A 216 -49.54 -48.68 53.68
C TRP A 216 -49.17 -49.38 55.00
N GLY A 217 -48.28 -48.78 55.81
CA GLY A 217 -47.89 -49.29 57.12
C GLY A 217 -49.05 -49.31 58.12
N LEU A 218 -49.88 -48.25 58.15
CA LEU A 218 -51.10 -48.23 58.97
C LEU A 218 -52.06 -49.35 58.56
N ILE A 219 -52.31 -49.50 57.26
CA ILE A 219 -53.16 -50.56 56.72
C ILE A 219 -52.62 -51.96 57.08
N ALA A 220 -51.31 -52.18 56.96
CA ALA A 220 -50.66 -53.45 57.32
C ALA A 220 -50.79 -53.78 58.82
N ILE A 221 -50.62 -52.79 59.70
CA ILE A 221 -50.81 -52.97 61.15
C ILE A 221 -52.27 -53.30 61.47
N LEU A 222 -53.22 -52.61 60.84
CA LEU A 222 -54.66 -52.84 61.02
C LEU A 222 -55.04 -54.27 60.58
N ILE A 223 -54.59 -54.69 59.39
CA ILE A 223 -54.77 -56.06 58.88
C ILE A 223 -54.14 -57.09 59.81
N SER A 224 -52.94 -56.83 60.33
CA SER A 224 -52.27 -57.72 61.29
C SER A 224 -53.11 -57.91 62.57
N ILE A 225 -53.65 -56.83 63.14
CA ILE A 225 -54.53 -56.88 64.32
C ILE A 225 -55.82 -57.66 64.03
N ILE A 226 -56.49 -57.39 62.90
CA ILE A 226 -57.69 -58.13 62.49
C ILE A 226 -57.36 -59.61 62.30
N THR A 227 -56.23 -59.95 61.66
CA THR A 227 -55.83 -61.33 61.39
C THR A 227 -55.50 -62.08 62.69
N ALA A 228 -54.77 -61.45 63.62
CA ALA A 228 -54.50 -62.01 64.94
C ALA A 228 -55.78 -62.22 65.76
N CYS A 229 -56.71 -61.26 65.71
CA CYS A 229 -57.99 -61.36 66.39
C CYS A 229 -58.90 -62.45 65.78
N ALA A 230 -59.01 -62.51 64.45
CA ALA A 230 -59.74 -63.56 63.74
C ALA A 230 -59.13 -64.95 63.98
N GLY A 231 -57.80 -65.07 64.01
CA GLY A 231 -57.09 -66.29 64.39
C GLY A 231 -57.40 -66.71 65.83
N PHE A 232 -57.43 -65.76 66.77
CA PHE A 232 -57.83 -66.02 68.16
C PHE A 232 -59.31 -66.43 68.31
N TYR A 233 -60.21 -65.79 67.57
CA TYR A 233 -61.63 -66.19 67.51
C TYR A 233 -61.80 -67.59 66.90
N ALA A 234 -61.13 -67.88 65.79
CA ALA A 234 -61.14 -69.21 65.16
C ALA A 234 -60.58 -70.28 66.10
N TYR A 235 -59.45 -70.00 66.78
CA TYR A 235 -58.88 -70.87 67.81
C TYR A 235 -59.87 -71.12 68.95
N ARG A 236 -60.53 -70.07 69.48
CA ARG A 236 -61.54 -70.21 70.54
C ARG A 236 -62.77 -71.00 70.10
N VAL A 237 -63.29 -70.75 68.90
CA VAL A 237 -64.44 -71.50 68.34
C VAL A 237 -64.06 -72.96 68.08
N HIS A 238 -62.86 -73.23 67.57
CA HIS A 238 -62.37 -74.60 67.36
C HIS A 238 -62.18 -75.35 68.70
N HIS A 239 -61.63 -74.67 69.71
CA HIS A 239 -61.54 -75.20 71.08
C HIS A 239 -62.93 -75.45 71.70
N GLN A 240 -63.96 -74.68 71.32
CA GLN A 240 -65.34 -74.94 71.74
C GLN A 240 -65.96 -76.12 70.99
N LYS A 241 -65.72 -76.27 69.68
CA LYS A 241 -66.17 -77.44 68.90
C LYS A 241 -65.56 -78.75 69.40
N GLN A 242 -64.27 -78.77 69.77
CA GLN A 242 -63.62 -79.94 70.38
C GLN A 242 -64.18 -80.34 71.76
N LEU A 243 -64.93 -79.47 72.43
CA LEU A 243 -65.67 -79.79 73.65
C LEU A 243 -67.08 -80.35 73.35
N THR A 244 -67.63 -80.08 72.17
CA THR A 244 -68.94 -80.59 71.73
C THR A 244 -68.84 -81.94 71.00
N GLU A 245 -67.80 -82.16 70.18
CA GLU A 245 -67.57 -83.41 69.43
C GLU A 245 -67.27 -84.65 70.31
N LYS A 246 -67.16 -84.50 71.63
CA LYS A 246 -66.98 -85.65 72.55
C LYS A 246 -68.29 -86.31 73.00
N ASN A 247 -69.46 -85.77 72.63
CA ASN A 247 -70.74 -86.14 73.24
C ASN A 247 -71.89 -86.39 72.23
N GLU A 248 -71.68 -87.09 71.10
CA GLU A 248 -72.83 -87.69 70.40
C GLU A 248 -72.51 -89.02 69.70
N PHE A 249 -73.52 -89.90 69.62
CA PHE A 249 -73.39 -91.35 69.44
C PHE A 249 -74.40 -91.81 68.38
N VAL A 250 -74.00 -92.61 67.39
CA VAL A 250 -74.81 -92.91 66.18
C VAL A 250 -75.14 -94.41 66.06
N PRO A 251 -76.42 -94.80 65.89
CA PRO A 251 -76.83 -96.14 65.45
C PRO A 251 -77.49 -96.19 64.04
N LEU A 252 -77.30 -97.32 63.32
CA LEU A 252 -77.74 -97.64 61.94
C LEU A 252 -79.02 -98.54 61.90
N VAL A 253 -79.36 -99.12 60.70
CA VAL A 253 -80.26 -100.29 60.36
C VAL A 253 -81.66 -99.93 59.77
N ILE A 254 -82.18 -100.47 58.62
CA ILE A 254 -81.62 -101.19 57.44
C ILE A 254 -82.69 -101.33 56.28
N TYR A 255 -82.28 -101.28 54.98
CA TYR A 255 -82.74 -102.02 53.75
C TYR A 255 -84.27 -102.19 53.38
N GLU A 256 -84.80 -102.65 52.21
CA GLU A 256 -84.39 -103.41 50.99
C GLU A 256 -85.39 -103.14 49.79
N PRO A 257 -85.51 -103.93 48.68
CA PRO A 257 -84.90 -103.76 47.34
C PRO A 257 -85.86 -103.49 46.14
N SER A 258 -85.32 -103.31 44.93
CA SER A 258 -85.97 -103.76 43.67
C SER A 258 -84.99 -103.97 42.49
N GLU A 259 -84.83 -105.23 42.09
CA GLU A 259 -84.45 -105.80 40.77
C GLU A 259 -83.17 -105.35 40.00
N PHE A 260 -82.74 -106.26 39.13
CA PHE A 260 -81.42 -106.42 38.52
C PHE A 260 -81.50 -106.29 36.99
N ASP A 261 -80.34 -106.54 36.35
CA ASP A 261 -80.08 -106.81 34.92
C ASP A 261 -79.59 -105.59 34.11
N GLU A 262 -78.54 -105.66 33.29
CA GLU A 262 -77.23 -106.36 33.22
C GLU A 262 -76.63 -105.91 31.84
N ASP A 263 -75.48 -106.46 31.43
CA ASP A 263 -74.78 -106.25 30.13
C ASP A 263 -74.27 -104.80 29.86
N ASP A 264 -73.04 -104.39 30.17
CA ASP A 264 -71.69 -105.00 30.08
C ASP A 264 -71.01 -104.89 28.69
N TYR A 265 -69.67 -105.00 28.69
CA TYR A 265 -68.69 -104.99 27.59
C TYR A 265 -68.21 -103.62 27.03
N HIS A 266 -66.90 -103.38 26.92
CA HIS A 266 -65.70 -103.91 27.63
C HIS A 266 -64.48 -103.04 27.23
N ALA A 267 -63.36 -103.20 27.94
CA ALA A 267 -61.93 -103.09 27.56
C ALA A 267 -61.50 -102.37 26.23
N ASP A 268 -60.36 -101.64 26.17
CA ASP A 268 -59.01 -102.23 26.30
C ASP A 268 -57.95 -101.27 26.88
N LEU A 269 -56.98 -101.84 27.62
CA LEU A 269 -55.61 -101.31 27.78
C LEU A 269 -54.81 -101.66 26.50
N ASP A 270 -53.74 -100.99 26.09
CA ASP A 270 -52.39 -100.89 26.70
C ASP A 270 -51.44 -100.30 25.62
N PRO A 271 -50.09 -100.42 25.63
CA PRO A 271 -49.07 -100.04 26.62
C PRO A 271 -48.11 -98.93 26.09
N ASN A 272 -47.02 -98.68 26.85
CA ASN A 272 -45.77 -97.99 26.47
C ASN A 272 -45.72 -96.45 26.52
N ALA A 273 -45.46 -95.93 27.72
CA ALA A 273 -44.44 -94.90 27.91
C ALA A 273 -43.62 -95.21 29.18
N LEU A 274 -42.33 -95.53 28.98
CA LEU A 274 -41.28 -95.48 29.99
C LEU A 274 -40.93 -94.02 30.31
#